data_AF-A0AAD6MD39-F1
#
_entry.id   AF-A0AAD6MD39-F1
#
_cell.length_a   1.000
_cell.length_b   1.000
_cell.length_c   1.000
_cell.angle_alpha   90.00
_cell.angle_beta   90.00
_cell.angle_gamma   90.00
#
_symmetry.space_group_name_H-M   'P 1'
#
loop_
_entity.id
_entity.type
_entity.pdbx_description
1 polymer ?
#
loop_
_entity_poly.entity_id
_entity_poly.type
_entity_poly.pdbx_seq_one_letter_code
_entity_poly.pdbx_strand_id
1 'polypeptide(L)'
;MEKATATSTSCPSTPRWNIDRPFLTGRFHQETKGTSRLADTKGFSMGLSSHGVDRPIGYYNAAVQELIVIDDLLSAMVGIEGRYISIRRIRGKEDHISFQVDASMDLAIQELAKRMFPLCESYLMIDQFVESRSQFKNGLVNHAFAAALKALLLDYQAMVAQLEHQFRLGRLSIQGLWFYCQPMMGSMQAFIHCDTEGF
;
A
#
# COMPACT_ATOMS: atom_id res chain seq x y z
N MET A 1 -37.12 -32.28 35.49
CA MET A 1 -35.77 -32.26 34.90
C MET A 1 -35.87 -31.55 33.57
N GLU A 2 -35.73 -30.22 33.62
CA GLU A 2 -35.89 -29.32 32.48
C GLU A 2 -34.59 -29.33 31.68
N LYS A 3 -34.65 -29.77 30.42
CA LYS A 3 -33.51 -29.74 29.49
C LYS A 3 -33.28 -28.28 29.07
N ALA A 4 -32.19 -27.69 29.55
CA ALA A 4 -31.69 -26.42 29.06
C ALA A 4 -31.34 -26.55 27.56
N THR A 5 -32.16 -25.96 26.70
CA THR A 5 -31.85 -25.74 25.29
C THR A 5 -30.72 -24.72 25.22
N ALA A 6 -29.51 -25.18 24.92
CA ALA A 6 -28.38 -24.32 24.59
C ALA A 6 -28.75 -23.49 23.35
N THR A 7 -29.08 -22.22 23.56
CA THR A 7 -29.11 -21.21 22.50
C THR A 7 -27.71 -21.11 21.93
N SER A 8 -27.51 -21.64 20.71
CA SER A 8 -26.31 -21.39 19.93
C SER A 8 -26.24 -19.90 19.64
N THR A 9 -25.57 -19.14 20.49
CA THR A 9 -25.23 -17.74 20.26
C THR A 9 -24.44 -17.68 18.96
N SER A 10 -25.09 -17.23 17.88
CA SER A 10 -24.44 -17.04 16.59
C SER A 10 -23.25 -16.11 16.81
N CYS A 11 -22.05 -16.56 16.46
CA CYS A 11 -20.85 -15.74 16.54
C CYS A 11 -21.11 -14.38 15.87
N PRO A 12 -20.67 -13.26 16.45
CA PRO A 12 -20.83 -11.96 15.82
C PRO A 12 -20.23 -12.04 14.42
N SER A 13 -21.03 -11.79 13.40
CA SER A 13 -20.56 -11.80 12.01
C SER A 13 -20.16 -10.39 11.62
N THR A 14 -19.08 -10.27 10.84
CA THR A 14 -18.71 -8.97 10.28
C THR A 14 -19.83 -8.47 9.38
N PRO A 15 -20.33 -7.25 9.58
CA PRO A 15 -21.35 -6.67 8.71
C PRO A 15 -20.85 -6.59 7.26
N ARG A 16 -21.72 -6.87 6.29
CA ARG A 16 -21.37 -6.84 4.86
C ARG A 16 -20.82 -5.48 4.41
N TRP A 17 -21.33 -4.39 4.98
CA TRP A 17 -20.85 -3.04 4.67
C TRP A 17 -19.35 -2.84 4.97
N ASN A 18 -18.75 -3.62 5.88
CA ASN A 18 -17.33 -3.53 6.17
C ASN A 18 -16.47 -4.19 5.09
N ILE A 19 -17.01 -5.21 4.41
CA ILE A 19 -16.31 -6.01 3.38
C ILE A 19 -16.45 -5.35 2.00
N ASP A 20 -17.59 -4.69 1.74
CA ASP A 20 -17.95 -4.15 0.43
C ASP A 20 -17.31 -2.78 0.14
N ARG A 21 -16.56 -2.18 1.08
CA ARG A 21 -15.97 -0.85 0.94
C ARG A 21 -14.55 -0.94 0.36
N PRO A 22 -14.32 -0.59 -0.92
CA PRO A 22 -13.00 -0.69 -1.55
C PRO A 22 -11.94 0.20 -0.89
N PHE A 23 -12.35 1.32 -0.28
CA PHE A 23 -11.45 2.26 0.42
C PHE A 23 -11.04 1.80 1.82
N LEU A 24 -11.81 0.92 2.46
CA LEU A 24 -11.44 0.32 3.75
C LEU A 24 -10.60 -0.95 3.57
N THR A 25 -10.72 -1.59 2.40
CA THR A 25 -10.07 -2.88 2.11
C THR A 25 -8.74 -2.77 1.37
N GLY A 26 -8.21 -1.54 1.21
CA GLY A 26 -7.02 -1.28 0.38
C GLY A 26 -7.22 -1.65 -1.11
N ARG A 27 -8.46 -1.93 -1.54
CA ARG A 27 -8.84 -2.35 -2.91
C ARG A 27 -9.04 -1.17 -3.86
N PHE A 28 -8.63 0.02 -3.45
CA PHE A 28 -8.77 1.23 -4.24
C PHE A 28 -7.84 1.25 -5.46
N HIS A 29 -6.73 0.52 -5.43
CA HIS A 29 -5.82 0.45 -6.58
C HIS A 29 -6.53 -0.16 -7.79
N GLN A 30 -6.34 0.51 -8.92
CA GLN A 30 -6.99 0.25 -10.19
C GLN A 30 -6.87 -1.23 -10.57
N GLU A 31 -7.92 -1.99 -10.27
CA GLU A 31 -8.07 -3.37 -10.71
C GLU A 31 -8.11 -3.32 -12.24
N THR A 32 -6.96 -3.56 -12.88
CA THR A 32 -6.94 -3.70 -14.34
C THR A 32 -7.57 -5.04 -14.63
N LYS A 33 -8.91 -5.08 -14.65
CA LYS A 33 -9.67 -6.23 -15.11
C LYS A 33 -9.12 -6.60 -16.48
N GLY A 34 -8.53 -7.80 -16.56
CA GLY A 34 -8.21 -8.43 -17.83
C GLY A 34 -9.46 -8.41 -18.71
N THR A 35 -9.39 -7.59 -19.74
CA THR A 35 -10.26 -7.48 -20.90
C THR A 35 -11.18 -8.69 -21.15
N SER A 36 -12.47 -8.51 -20.95
CA SER A 36 -13.47 -9.08 -21.87
C SER A 36 -14.07 -7.93 -22.69
N ARG A 37 -14.20 -8.19 -23.99
CA ARG A 37 -14.44 -7.23 -25.07
C ARG A 37 -15.90 -6.75 -25.09
N LEU A 38 -16.07 -5.55 -25.66
CA LEU A 38 -17.29 -4.83 -26.07
C LEU A 38 -18.08 -4.12 -24.96
N ALA A 39 -17.98 -2.79 -24.95
CA ALA A 39 -19.08 -1.86 -25.21
C ALA A 39 -18.66 -0.42 -24.84
N ASP A 40 -18.83 0.50 -25.78
CA ASP A 40 -18.81 1.94 -25.55
C ASP A 40 -19.82 2.34 -24.48
N THR A 41 -19.40 3.04 -23.43
CA THR A 41 -20.25 4.09 -22.82
C THR A 41 -19.41 5.11 -22.04
N LYS A 42 -19.46 6.37 -22.47
CA LYS A 42 -19.09 7.56 -21.67
C LYS A 42 -19.80 7.52 -20.32
N GLY A 43 -19.04 7.61 -19.22
CA GLY A 43 -19.58 7.72 -17.88
C GLY A 43 -18.56 8.28 -16.89
N PHE A 44 -18.61 9.60 -16.69
CA PHE A 44 -18.18 10.40 -15.54
C PHE A 44 -17.15 9.79 -14.57
N SER A 45 -15.87 10.14 -14.79
CA SER A 45 -14.88 10.20 -13.72
C SER A 45 -15.04 11.53 -12.98
N MET A 46 -15.58 11.48 -11.76
CA MET A 46 -15.63 12.61 -10.83
C MET A 46 -14.21 12.85 -10.31
N GLY A 47 -13.67 14.01 -10.64
CA GLY A 47 -12.23 14.28 -10.63
C GLY A 47 -11.56 14.32 -9.26
N LEU A 48 -10.36 13.71 -9.23
CA LEU A 48 -9.24 14.24 -8.47
C LEU A 48 -8.16 14.57 -9.50
N SER A 49 -7.93 15.87 -9.69
CA SER A 49 -6.86 16.47 -10.53
C SER A 49 -6.79 16.03 -12.00
N SER A 50 -7.39 16.88 -12.84
CA SER A 50 -7.06 17.13 -14.25
C SER A 50 -5.70 16.57 -14.71
N HIS A 51 -5.73 15.45 -15.45
CA HIS A 51 -4.64 14.94 -16.30
C HIS A 51 -4.30 15.96 -17.41
N GLY A 52 -3.51 16.97 -17.06
CA GLY A 52 -2.96 17.92 -18.02
C GLY A 52 -1.58 17.46 -18.45
N VAL A 53 -1.48 16.72 -19.56
CA VAL A 53 -0.25 16.45 -20.35
C VAL A 53 1.04 16.54 -19.52
N ASP A 54 1.26 15.59 -18.63
CA ASP A 54 2.45 15.58 -17.79
C ASP A 54 3.69 15.47 -18.69
N ARG A 55 4.59 16.46 -18.58
CA ARG A 55 5.88 16.41 -19.25
C ARG A 55 6.64 15.19 -18.71
N PRO A 56 7.30 14.41 -19.59
CA PRO A 56 8.11 13.28 -19.15
C PRO A 56 9.13 13.77 -18.13
N ILE A 57 9.33 13.02 -17.04
CA ILE A 57 10.18 13.45 -15.92
C ILE A 57 11.61 13.79 -16.39
N GLY A 58 12.07 13.14 -17.46
CA GLY A 58 13.34 13.42 -18.13
C GLY A 58 13.54 14.85 -18.64
N TYR A 59 12.49 15.67 -18.75
CA TYR A 59 12.59 17.08 -19.15
C TYR A 59 13.07 18.01 -18.02
N TYR A 60 13.02 17.55 -16.77
CA TYR A 60 13.46 18.32 -15.60
C TYR A 60 14.94 18.07 -15.28
N ASN A 61 15.59 19.03 -14.64
CA ASN A 61 16.94 18.83 -14.07
C ASN A 61 16.88 17.76 -12.97
N ALA A 62 17.95 16.97 -12.80
CA ALA A 62 18.09 15.93 -11.78
C ALA A 62 17.65 16.38 -10.37
N ALA A 63 17.97 17.61 -9.96
CA ALA A 63 17.54 18.14 -8.66
C ALA A 63 16.00 18.28 -8.53
N VAL A 64 15.33 18.65 -9.63
CA VAL A 64 13.86 18.76 -9.66
C VAL A 64 13.23 17.37 -9.79
N GLN A 65 13.85 16.47 -10.58
CA GLN A 65 13.44 15.08 -10.67
C GLN A 65 13.47 14.43 -9.28
N GLU A 66 14.55 14.62 -8.52
CA GLU A 66 14.70 14.07 -7.17
C GLU A 66 13.54 14.48 -6.26
N LEU A 67 13.17 15.76 -6.24
CA LEU A 67 12.05 16.25 -5.43
C LEU A 67 10.70 15.64 -5.84
N ILE A 68 10.45 15.53 -7.15
CA ILE A 68 9.22 14.93 -7.68
C ILE A 68 9.15 13.45 -7.29
N VAL A 69 10.26 12.73 -7.40
CA VAL A 69 10.31 11.30 -7.05
C VAL A 69 10.15 11.09 -5.56
N ILE A 70 10.73 11.92 -4.70
CA ILE A 70 10.56 11.82 -3.25
C ILE A 70 9.07 11.98 -2.88
N ASP A 71 8.39 12.97 -3.46
CA ASP A 71 6.95 13.21 -3.24
C ASP A 71 6.09 12.00 -3.64
N ASP A 72 6.33 11.45 -4.83
CA ASP A 72 5.64 10.25 -5.31
C ASP A 72 6.00 9.00 -4.49
N LEU A 73 7.23 8.89 -4.00
CA LEU A 73 7.68 7.76 -3.21
C LEU A 73 7.10 7.78 -1.80
N LEU A 74 7.02 8.96 -1.17
CA LEU A 74 6.30 9.16 0.08
C LEU A 74 4.81 8.81 -0.06
N SER A 75 4.19 9.17 -1.20
CA SER A 75 2.82 8.76 -1.53
C SER A 75 2.71 7.24 -1.67
N ALA A 76 3.64 6.61 -2.39
CA ALA A 76 3.68 5.16 -2.60
C ALA A 76 3.91 4.37 -1.30
N MET A 77 4.69 4.91 -0.36
CA MET A 77 4.91 4.33 0.97
C MET A 77 3.62 4.19 1.78
N VAL A 78 2.66 5.12 1.63
CA VAL A 78 1.35 5.03 2.27
C VAL A 78 0.35 4.20 1.44
N GLY A 79 0.77 3.68 0.29
CA GLY A 79 -0.11 2.94 -0.62
C GLY A 79 -1.00 3.85 -1.46
N ILE A 80 -0.55 5.06 -1.78
CA ILE A 80 -1.24 5.98 -2.69
C ILE A 80 -0.48 5.99 -4.01
N GLU A 81 -1.20 5.97 -5.14
CA GLU A 81 -0.57 6.08 -6.46
C GLU A 81 -0.02 7.49 -6.69
N GLY A 82 1.23 7.59 -7.13
CA GLY A 82 1.90 8.85 -7.46
C GLY A 82 1.69 9.25 -8.93
N ARG A 83 2.32 10.35 -9.35
CA ARG A 83 2.22 10.85 -10.74
C ARG A 83 3.11 10.08 -11.72
N TYR A 84 4.31 9.71 -11.29
CA TYR A 84 5.35 9.03 -12.05
C TYR A 84 5.68 7.63 -11.51
N ILE A 85 5.15 7.29 -10.33
CA ILE A 85 5.23 5.96 -9.71
C ILE A 85 3.83 5.34 -9.65
N SER A 86 3.62 4.32 -10.46
CA SER A 86 2.36 3.57 -10.50
C SER A 86 2.44 2.27 -9.72
N ILE A 87 1.38 1.96 -8.97
CA ILE A 87 1.24 0.73 -8.18
C ILE A 87 0.31 -0.22 -8.93
N ARG A 88 0.86 -1.29 -9.51
CA ARG A 88 0.09 -2.33 -10.20
C ARG A 88 -0.06 -3.55 -9.30
N ARG A 89 -1.29 -3.80 -8.85
CA ARG A 89 -1.66 -5.06 -8.18
C ARG A 89 -2.14 -6.06 -9.23
N ILE A 90 -1.43 -7.17 -9.39
CA ILE A 90 -1.84 -8.26 -10.27
C ILE A 90 -2.49 -9.32 -9.40
N ARG A 91 -3.83 -9.32 -9.40
CA ARG A 91 -4.60 -10.36 -8.72
C ARG A 91 -4.52 -11.67 -9.53
N GLY A 92 -3.64 -12.56 -9.08
CA GLY A 92 -3.49 -13.93 -9.56
C GLY A 92 -3.69 -14.95 -8.45
N LYS A 93 -3.03 -16.12 -8.59
CA LYS A 93 -2.99 -17.18 -7.56
C LYS A 93 -2.10 -16.78 -6.37
N GLU A 94 -1.18 -15.85 -6.61
CA GLU A 94 -0.43 -15.08 -5.62
C GLU A 94 -0.69 -13.59 -5.91
N ASP A 95 -1.03 -12.82 -4.87
CA ASP A 95 -1.31 -11.39 -4.99
C ASP A 95 0.04 -10.66 -5.04
N HIS A 96 0.55 -10.40 -6.24
CA HIS A 96 1.82 -9.71 -6.42
C HIS A 96 1.60 -8.22 -6.66
N ILE A 97 2.30 -7.39 -5.89
CA ILE A 97 2.25 -5.95 -5.99
C ILE A 97 3.53 -5.48 -6.69
N SER A 98 3.38 -4.95 -7.90
CA SER A 98 4.48 -4.45 -8.70
C SER A 98 4.47 -2.93 -8.78
N PHE A 99 5.63 -2.31 -8.55
CA PHE A 99 5.81 -0.87 -8.69
C PHE A 99 6.48 -0.57 -10.03
N GLN A 100 5.92 0.38 -10.78
CA GLN A 100 6.47 0.84 -12.05
C GLN A 100 6.87 2.31 -11.93
N VAL A 101 8.04 2.64 -12.47
CA VAL A 101 8.60 4.00 -12.52
C VAL A 101 8.71 4.43 -13.97
N ASP A 102 8.44 5.71 -14.23
CA ASP A 102 8.68 6.33 -15.54
C ASP A 102 10.12 6.07 -16.04
N ALA A 103 10.23 5.54 -17.27
CA ALA A 103 11.50 5.16 -17.89
C ALA A 103 12.35 6.35 -18.36
N SER A 104 11.81 7.57 -18.37
CA SER A 104 12.52 8.80 -18.77
C SER A 104 13.32 9.45 -17.63
N MET A 105 13.27 8.88 -16.43
CA MET A 105 13.98 9.36 -15.24
C MET A 105 15.49 9.14 -15.31
N ASP A 106 16.26 9.97 -14.59
CA ASP A 106 17.66 9.68 -14.30
C ASP A 106 17.85 8.29 -13.67
N LEU A 107 18.82 7.53 -14.19
CA LEU A 107 19.05 6.14 -13.82
C LEU A 107 19.45 5.97 -12.35
N ALA A 108 20.20 6.92 -11.76
CA ALA A 108 20.62 6.81 -10.37
C ALA A 108 19.44 6.99 -9.42
N ILE A 109 18.56 7.96 -9.71
CA ILE A 109 17.32 8.21 -8.95
C ILE A 109 16.39 7.01 -9.08
N GLN A 110 16.26 6.45 -10.29
CA GLN A 110 15.43 5.29 -10.56
C GLN A 110 15.88 4.05 -9.77
N GLU A 111 17.17 3.76 -9.72
CA GLU A 111 17.71 2.63 -8.96
C GLU A 111 17.55 2.81 -7.45
N LEU A 112 17.62 4.03 -6.92
CA LEU A 112 17.34 4.31 -5.52
C LEU A 112 15.86 4.11 -5.17
N ALA A 113 14.95 4.61 -6.02
CA ALA A 113 13.52 4.39 -5.84
C ALA A 113 13.17 2.89 -5.87
N LYS A 114 13.75 2.12 -6.81
CA LYS A 114 13.57 0.67 -6.91
C LYS A 114 13.96 -0.09 -5.65
N ARG A 115 15.00 0.34 -4.95
CA ARG A 115 15.43 -0.26 -3.68
C ARG A 115 14.40 -0.09 -2.56
N MET A 116 13.54 0.92 -2.64
CA MET A 116 12.50 1.22 -1.65
C MET A 116 11.18 0.48 -1.90
N PHE A 117 10.94 -0.06 -3.10
CA PHE A 117 9.69 -0.76 -3.41
C PHE A 117 9.40 -2.00 -2.58
N PRO A 118 10.38 -2.84 -2.20
CA PRO A 118 10.12 -3.96 -1.31
C PRO A 118 9.48 -3.54 0.01
N LEU A 119 9.84 -2.36 0.54
CA LEU A 119 9.22 -1.82 1.76
C LEU A 119 7.75 -1.42 1.52
N CYS A 120 7.46 -0.78 0.39
CA CYS A 120 6.10 -0.37 0.03
C CYS A 120 5.20 -1.59 -0.22
N GLU A 121 5.72 -2.63 -0.89
CA GLU A 121 5.06 -3.91 -1.07
C GLU A 121 4.75 -4.57 0.28
N SER A 122 5.72 -4.56 1.19
CA SER A 122 5.56 -5.10 2.55
C SER A 122 4.42 -4.43 3.31
N TYR A 123 4.36 -3.09 3.29
CA TYR A 123 3.29 -2.34 3.92
C TYR A 123 1.91 -2.75 3.37
N LEU A 124 1.77 -2.80 2.04
CA LEU A 124 0.50 -3.13 1.41
C LEU A 124 0.04 -4.57 1.69
N MET A 125 0.97 -5.52 1.75
CA MET A 125 0.69 -6.92 2.11
C MET A 125 0.20 -7.04 3.56
N ILE A 126 0.90 -6.39 4.50
CA ILE A 126 0.54 -6.41 5.92
C ILE A 126 -0.81 -5.71 6.15
N ASP A 127 -1.04 -4.57 5.50
CA ASP A 127 -2.32 -3.84 5.58
C ASP A 127 -3.50 -4.70 5.08
N GLN A 128 -3.32 -5.39 3.95
CA GLN A 128 -4.31 -6.32 3.43
C GLN A 128 -4.52 -7.54 4.34
N PHE A 129 -3.45 -8.09 4.91
CA PHE A 129 -3.52 -9.20 5.86
C PHE A 129 -4.35 -8.81 7.09
N VAL A 130 -4.01 -7.68 7.70
CA VAL A 130 -4.67 -7.12 8.88
C VAL A 130 -6.17 -6.94 8.62
N GLU A 131 -6.53 -6.42 7.46
CA GLU A 131 -7.93 -6.19 7.10
C GLU A 131 -8.68 -7.51 6.87
N SER A 132 -8.07 -8.47 6.17
CA SER A 132 -8.66 -9.79 5.92
C SER A 132 -8.85 -10.62 7.19
N ARG A 133 -7.90 -10.53 8.14
CA ARG A 133 -7.88 -11.32 9.37
C ARG A 133 -8.65 -10.68 10.53
N SER A 134 -9.05 -9.41 10.40
CA SER A 134 -9.92 -8.72 11.36
C SER A 134 -11.34 -9.29 11.47
N GLN A 135 -11.73 -10.23 10.61
CA GLN A 135 -13.04 -10.87 10.66
C GLN A 135 -13.19 -11.76 11.90
N PHE A 136 -14.31 -11.64 12.61
CA PHE A 136 -14.68 -12.44 13.79
C PHE A 136 -14.67 -13.97 13.59
N LYS A 137 -14.51 -14.44 12.36
CA LYS A 137 -14.35 -15.87 12.03
C LYS A 137 -12.95 -16.38 12.31
N ASN A 138 -11.95 -15.50 12.42
CA ASN A 138 -10.59 -15.85 12.76
C ASN A 138 -10.46 -15.88 14.29
N GLY A 139 -9.76 -16.86 14.84
CA GLY A 139 -9.67 -17.05 16.29
C GLY A 139 -9.07 -15.84 17.04
N LEU A 140 -9.24 -15.80 18.36
CA LEU A 140 -8.75 -14.70 19.22
C LEU A 140 -7.24 -14.43 19.06
N VAL A 141 -6.44 -15.46 18.78
CA VAL A 141 -5.00 -15.33 18.52
C VAL A 141 -4.73 -14.54 17.24
N ASN A 142 -5.48 -14.79 16.16
CA ASN A 142 -5.35 -14.04 14.91
C ASN A 142 -5.77 -12.59 15.08
N HIS A 143 -6.77 -12.31 15.93
CA HIS A 143 -7.14 -10.94 16.28
C HIS A 143 -6.04 -10.21 17.07
N ALA A 144 -5.45 -10.87 18.06
CA ALA A 144 -4.33 -10.32 18.82
C ALA A 144 -3.11 -10.06 17.93
N PHE A 145 -2.81 -10.99 17.01
CA PHE A 145 -1.74 -10.84 16.03
C PHE A 145 -2.01 -9.68 15.05
N ALA A 146 -3.22 -9.58 14.50
CA ALA A 146 -3.61 -8.46 13.65
C ALA A 146 -3.52 -7.11 14.40
N ALA A 147 -3.84 -7.08 15.70
CA ALA A 147 -3.69 -5.88 16.52
C ALA A 147 -2.21 -5.50 16.72
N ALA A 148 -1.32 -6.47 16.91
CA ALA A 148 0.12 -6.23 16.99
C ALA A 148 0.68 -5.70 15.66
N LEU A 149 0.27 -6.28 14.53
CA LEU A 149 0.63 -5.79 13.20
C LEU A 149 0.11 -4.36 12.95
N LYS A 150 -1.11 -4.03 13.40
CA LYS A 150 -1.62 -2.64 13.35
C LYS A 150 -0.73 -1.67 14.13
N ALA A 151 -0.26 -2.05 15.32
CA ALA A 151 0.64 -1.20 16.10
C ALA A 151 1.95 -0.91 15.33
N LEU A 152 2.53 -1.93 14.70
CA LEU A 152 3.71 -1.77 13.85
C LEU A 152 3.45 -0.84 12.65
N LEU A 153 2.29 -0.98 11.99
CA LEU A 153 1.91 -0.11 10.87
C LEU A 153 1.75 1.35 11.30
N LEU A 154 1.29 1.61 12.53
CA LEU A 154 1.21 2.97 13.06
C LEU A 154 2.59 3.60 13.25
N ASP A 155 3.57 2.83 13.74
CA ASP A 155 4.96 3.30 13.88
C ASP A 155 5.57 3.59 12.50
N TYR A 156 5.27 2.76 11.48
CA TYR A 156 5.65 3.00 10.09
C TYR A 156 5.06 4.31 9.56
N GLN A 157 3.76 4.52 9.73
CA GLN A 157 3.08 5.73 9.26
C GLN A 157 3.62 6.98 9.96
N ALA A 158 3.95 6.89 11.26
CA ALA A 158 4.58 7.99 11.98
C ALA A 158 5.95 8.36 11.40
N MET A 159 6.78 7.37 11.04
CA MET A 159 8.05 7.59 10.35
C MET A 159 7.85 8.28 9.00
N VAL A 160 6.90 7.81 8.18
CA VAL A 160 6.62 8.42 6.87
C VAL A 160 6.15 9.87 7.03
N ALA A 161 5.28 10.16 8.01
CA ALA A 161 4.84 11.52 8.29
C ALA A 161 6.00 12.44 8.72
N GLN A 162 6.95 11.93 9.51
CA GLN A 162 8.16 12.67 9.88
C GLN A 162 9.04 12.98 8.66
N LEU A 163 9.17 12.03 7.73
CA LEU A 163 9.92 12.22 6.49
C LEU A 163 9.25 13.24 5.57
N GLU A 164 7.94 13.18 5.42
CA GLU A 164 7.17 14.18 4.67
C GLU A 164 7.35 15.59 5.26
N HIS A 165 7.37 15.70 6.59
CA HIS A 165 7.68 16.97 7.25
C HIS A 165 9.09 17.47 6.90
N GLN A 166 10.12 16.62 6.94
CA GLN A 166 11.48 17.00 6.53
C GLN A 166 11.58 17.39 5.05
N PHE A 167 10.80 16.72 4.19
CA PHE A 167 10.70 17.05 2.77
C PHE A 167 10.11 18.46 2.57
N ARG A 168 9.03 18.81 3.27
CA ARG A 168 8.43 20.15 3.22
C ARG A 168 9.37 21.25 3.73
N LEU A 169 10.31 20.92 4.61
CA LEU A 169 11.36 21.82 5.06
C LEU A 169 12.54 21.95 4.06
N GLY A 170 12.54 21.17 2.97
CA GLY A 170 13.62 21.15 1.99
C GLY A 170 14.91 20.50 2.50
N ARG A 171 14.82 19.66 3.55
CA ARG A 171 15.97 19.03 4.22
C ARG A 171 16.13 17.54 3.90
N LEU A 172 15.28 17.02 3.02
CA LEU A 172 15.28 15.60 2.64
C LEU A 172 15.85 15.41 1.24
N SER A 173 16.84 14.54 1.12
CA SER A 173 17.32 13.98 -0.15
C SER A 173 16.86 12.54 -0.30
N ILE A 174 16.90 12.00 -1.52
CA ILE A 174 16.49 10.62 -1.80
C ILE A 174 17.39 9.60 -1.07
N GLN A 175 18.67 9.95 -0.90
CA GLN A 175 19.63 9.16 -0.12
C GLN A 175 19.27 9.18 1.37
N GLY A 176 18.89 10.35 1.90
CA GLY A 176 18.43 10.48 3.28
C GLY A 176 17.16 9.67 3.52
N LEU A 177 16.21 9.74 2.58
CA LEU A 177 14.98 8.96 2.63
C LEU A 177 15.27 7.44 2.70
N TRP A 178 16.15 6.93 1.84
CA TRP A 178 16.58 5.52 1.88
C TRP A 178 17.20 5.15 3.24
N PHE A 179 18.10 5.99 3.76
CA PHE A 179 18.77 5.76 5.03
C PHE A 179 17.79 5.63 6.20
N TYR A 180 16.81 6.54 6.30
CA TYR A 180 15.79 6.49 7.36
C TYR A 180 14.86 5.28 7.24
N CYS A 181 14.66 4.74 6.03
CA CYS A 181 13.83 3.57 5.81
C CYS A 181 14.51 2.24 6.17
N GLN A 182 15.85 2.19 6.22
CA GLN A 182 16.61 0.97 6.52
C GLN A 182 16.19 0.23 7.80
N PRO A 183 16.04 0.88 8.97
CA PRO A 183 15.65 0.17 10.19
C PRO A 183 14.28 -0.52 10.07
N MET A 184 13.34 0.08 9.34
CA MET A 184 11.98 -0.46 9.22
C MET A 184 11.86 -1.59 8.18
N MET A 185 12.75 -1.61 7.18
CA MET A 185 12.83 -2.70 6.21
C MET A 185 13.11 -4.05 6.88
N GLY A 186 14.03 -4.08 7.85
CA GLY A 186 14.37 -5.33 8.55
C GLY A 186 13.17 -5.91 9.30
N SER A 187 12.42 -5.07 10.01
CA SER A 187 11.22 -5.48 10.73
C SER A 187 10.10 -5.93 9.78
N MET A 188 9.78 -5.14 8.76
CA MET A 188 8.69 -5.47 7.83
C MET A 188 8.96 -6.74 6.99
N GLN A 189 10.21 -6.95 6.54
CA GLN A 189 10.57 -8.15 5.80
C GLN A 189 10.51 -9.42 6.66
N ALA A 190 10.89 -9.32 7.94
CA ALA A 190 10.78 -10.44 8.87
C ALA A 190 9.33 -10.91 9.04
N PHE A 191 8.37 -9.97 9.08
CA PHE A 191 6.95 -10.33 9.19
C PHE A 191 6.42 -11.04 7.95
N ILE A 192 6.77 -10.57 6.75
CA ILE A 192 6.36 -11.26 5.52
C ILE A 192 6.90 -12.67 5.47
N HIS A 193 8.18 -12.87 5.84
CA HIS A 193 8.78 -14.19 5.84
C HIS A 193 8.09 -15.14 6.83
N CYS A 194 7.71 -14.64 8.00
CA CYS A 194 6.89 -15.42 8.94
C CYS A 194 5.49 -15.73 8.40
N ASP A 195 4.89 -14.85 7.61
CA ASP A 195 3.56 -15.06 7.02
C ASP A 195 3.60 -16.04 5.84
N THR A 196 4.69 -16.09 5.06
CA THR A 196 4.84 -17.04 3.95
C THR A 196 5.29 -18.44 4.36
N GLU A 197 6.07 -18.59 5.43
CA GLU A 197 6.47 -19.92 5.93
C GLU A 197 5.55 -20.47 7.03
N GLY A 198 4.60 -19.66 7.51
CA GLY A 198 3.89 -19.90 8.76
C GLY A 198 2.38 -19.98 8.68
N PHE A 199 1.75 -20.50 7.61
CA PHE A 199 0.35 -20.96 7.64
C PHE A 199 0.02 -21.98 6.54
#